data_AF-A0A378MWD4-F1
#
_entry.id   AF-A0A378MWD4-F1
#
_cell.length_a   1.000
_cell.length_b   1.000
_cell.length_c   1.000
_cell.angle_alpha   90.00
_cell.angle_beta   90.00
_cell.angle_gamma   90.00
#
_symmetry.space_group_name_H-M   'P 1'
#
loop_
_entity.id
_entity.type
_entity.pdbx_description
1 polymer ?
#
loop_
_entity_poly.entity_id
_entity_poly.type
_entity_poly.pdbx_seq_one_letter_code
_entity_poly.pdbx_strand_id
1 'polypeptide(L)'
;MSAMFIIQFAIVLLCILVGARVGGIGLGVFGGLGLAILSFGFGLKPAGLPIDVMFMIMAVVSAAAAMQAAGGLDYMIKIATRILRKNPKYITFIAPLVTWTFTVLCRLQVTLLILYYL
;
A
#
# COMPACT_ATOMS: atom_id res chain seq x y z
N MET A 1 19.55 -10.23 24.92
CA MET A 1 18.21 -10.15 24.30
C MET A 1 17.30 -11.12 25.02
N SER A 2 16.24 -10.63 25.67
CA SER A 2 15.36 -11.44 26.52
C SER A 2 14.61 -12.48 25.69
N ALA A 3 14.53 -13.74 26.14
CA ALA A 3 13.88 -14.84 25.40
C ALA A 3 12.43 -14.52 24.95
N MET A 4 11.71 -13.70 25.72
CA MET A 4 10.38 -13.18 25.38
C MET A 4 10.34 -12.37 24.07
N PHE A 5 11.39 -11.60 23.77
CA PHE A 5 11.48 -10.82 22.54
C PHE A 5 11.61 -11.72 21.30
N ILE A 6 12.39 -12.80 21.41
CA ILE A 6 12.57 -13.77 20.32
C ILE A 6 11.26 -14.51 20.03
N ILE A 7 10.50 -14.87 21.07
CA ILE A 7 9.21 -15.54 20.93
C ILE A 7 8.17 -14.60 20.29
N GLN A 8 8.07 -13.35 20.75
CA GLN A 8 7.17 -12.35 20.16
C GLN A 8 7.52 -12.09 18.69
N PHE A 9 8.81 -11.95 18.39
CA PHE A 9 9.30 -11.75 17.03
C PHE A 9 8.97 -12.96 16.14
N ALA A 10 9.16 -14.18 16.63
CA ALA A 10 8.80 -15.40 15.91
C ALA A 10 7.29 -15.47 15.61
N ILE A 11 6.43 -15.10 16.57
CA ILE A 11 4.97 -15.05 16.39
C ILE A 11 4.58 -14.05 15.30
N VAL A 12 5.13 -12.83 15.34
CA VAL A 12 4.92 -11.80 14.30
C VAL A 12 5.35 -12.32 12.94
N LEU A 13 6.53 -12.95 12.86
CA LEU A 13 7.09 -13.46 11.61
C LEU A 13 6.21 -14.57 11.03
N LEU A 14 5.71 -15.49 11.87
CA LEU A 14 4.81 -16.56 11.46
C LEU A 14 3.47 -16.00 10.95
N CYS A 15 2.89 -15.02 11.65
CA CYS A 15 1.67 -14.32 11.21
C CYS A 15 1.88 -13.59 9.86
N ILE A 16 3.01 -12.91 9.66
CA ILE A 16 3.30 -12.22 8.40
C ILE A 16 3.53 -13.21 7.27
N LEU A 17 4.27 -14.31 7.50
CA LEU A 17 4.53 -15.32 6.47
C LEU A 17 3.22 -15.98 6.01
N VAL A 18 2.34 -16.34 6.95
CA VAL A 18 1.02 -16.92 6.62
C VAL A 18 0.14 -15.87 5.95
N GLY A 19 0.10 -14.64 6.47
CA GLY A 19 -0.68 -13.55 5.89
C GLY A 19 -0.25 -13.18 4.46
N ALA A 20 1.06 -13.15 4.20
CA ALA A 20 1.63 -12.86 2.87
C ALA A 20 1.31 -13.96 1.86
N ARG A 21 1.15 -15.22 2.28
CA ARG A 21 0.72 -16.32 1.41
C ARG A 21 -0.74 -16.20 1.00
N VAL A 22 -1.61 -15.72 1.89
CA VAL A 22 -3.04 -15.52 1.60
C VAL A 22 -3.26 -14.26 0.76
N GLY A 23 -2.41 -13.24 0.92
CA GLY A 23 -2.43 -12.02 0.11
C GLY A 23 -3.69 -11.16 0.30
N GLY A 24 -3.68 -9.98 -0.34
CA GLY A 24 -4.83 -9.07 -0.36
C GLY A 24 -5.35 -8.69 1.04
N ILE A 25 -6.63 -8.96 1.30
CA ILE A 25 -7.30 -8.68 2.58
C ILE A 25 -6.69 -9.51 3.73
N GLY A 26 -6.16 -10.71 3.44
CA GLY A 26 -5.58 -11.61 4.43
C GLY A 26 -4.41 -11.00 5.19
N LEU A 27 -3.57 -10.21 4.53
CA LEU A 27 -2.46 -9.49 5.17
C LEU A 27 -2.94 -8.57 6.30
N GLY A 28 -4.08 -7.89 6.10
CA GLY A 28 -4.69 -7.04 7.12
C GLY A 28 -5.25 -7.84 8.30
N VAL A 29 -5.95 -8.95 8.02
CA VAL A 29 -6.55 -9.82 9.04
C VAL A 29 -5.49 -10.50 9.90
N PHE A 30 -4.45 -11.09 9.29
CA PHE A 30 -3.35 -11.73 10.03
C PHE A 30 -2.46 -10.72 10.76
N GLY A 31 -2.33 -9.49 10.25
CA GLY A 31 -1.67 -8.39 10.95
C GLY A 31 -2.42 -7.97 12.22
N GLY A 32 -3.75 -7.81 12.13
CA GLY A 32 -4.61 -7.53 13.28
C GLY A 32 -4.66 -8.67 14.29
N LEU A 33 -4.71 -9.92 13.81
CA LEU A 33 -4.69 -11.12 14.65
C LEU A 33 -3.36 -11.28 15.39
N GLY A 34 -2.23 -11.02 14.71
CA GLY A 34 -0.90 -11.02 15.35
C GLY A 34 -0.80 -9.95 16.44
N LEU A 35 -1.29 -8.74 16.19
CA LEU A 35 -1.39 -7.67 17.19
C LEU A 35 -2.30 -8.04 18.36
N ALA A 36 -3.45 -8.68 18.11
CA ALA A 36 -4.35 -9.15 19.16
C ALA A 36 -3.68 -10.21 20.04
N ILE A 37 -2.99 -11.19 19.46
CA ILE A 37 -2.27 -12.23 20.21
C ILE A 37 -1.17 -11.61 21.07
N LEU A 38 -0.44 -10.62 20.56
CA LEU A 38 0.64 -9.96 21.31
C LEU A 38 0.09 -9.04 22.40
N SER A 39 -1.02 -8.34 22.16
CA SER A 39 -1.60 -7.42 23.14
C SER A 39 -2.39 -8.14 24.24
N PHE A 40 -3.22 -9.14 23.90
CA PHE A 40 -3.98 -9.92 24.89
C PHE A 40 -3.16 -11.04 25.54
N GLY A 41 -2.22 -11.66 24.83
CA GLY A 41 -1.42 -12.78 25.34
C GLY A 41 -0.17 -12.36 26.11
N PHE A 42 0.51 -11.28 25.70
CA PHE A 42 1.74 -10.80 26.35
C PHE A 42 1.56 -9.48 27.11
N GLY A 43 0.35 -8.92 27.15
CA GLY A 43 0.04 -7.69 27.88
C GLY A 43 0.74 -6.45 27.31
N LEU A 44 1.22 -6.51 26.06
CA LEU A 44 1.81 -5.35 25.39
C LEU A 44 0.73 -4.30 25.16
N LYS A 45 1.05 -3.05 25.48
CA LYS A 45 0.15 -1.91 25.28
C LYS A 45 -0.26 -1.86 23.81
N PRO A 46 -1.57 -1.97 23.50
CA PRO A 46 -2.03 -1.91 22.11
C PRO A 46 -1.63 -0.56 21.51
N ALA A 47 -1.20 -0.57 20.26
CA ALA A 47 -0.97 0.66 19.50
C ALA A 47 -2.29 1.46 19.46
N GLY A 48 -2.20 2.79 19.56
CA GLY A 48 -3.36 3.66 19.48
C GLY A 48 -4.13 3.43 18.17
N LEU A 49 -5.45 3.64 18.19
CA LEU A 49 -6.28 3.49 16.99
C LEU A 49 -5.72 4.40 15.88
N PRO A 50 -5.26 3.86 14.74
CA PRO A 50 -4.62 4.63 13.68
C PRO A 50 -5.66 5.34 12.79
N ILE A 51 -6.42 6.26 13.39
CA ILE A 51 -7.52 7.01 12.74
C ILE A 51 -7.00 7.82 11.54
N ASP A 52 -5.84 8.46 11.68
CA ASP A 52 -5.21 9.24 10.61
C ASP A 52 -4.89 8.38 9.39
N VAL A 53 -4.49 7.12 9.63
CA VAL A 53 -4.21 6.15 8.56
C VAL A 53 -5.49 5.69 7.87
N MET A 54 -6.59 5.54 8.61
CA MET A 54 -7.89 5.21 8.02
C MET A 54 -8.38 6.35 7.11
N PHE A 55 -8.28 7.61 7.55
CA PHE A 55 -8.61 8.77 6.72
C PHE A 55 -7.67 8.91 5.52
N MET A 56 -6.38 8.64 5.70
CA MET A 56 -5.41 8.61 4.62
C MET A 56 -5.83 7.64 3.50
N ILE A 57 -6.18 6.39 3.85
CA ILE A 57 -6.61 5.39 2.86
C ILE A 57 -7.92 5.83 2.18
N MET A 58 -8.90 6.31 2.94
CA MET A 58 -10.18 6.79 2.38
C MET A 58 -9.97 7.95 1.39
N ALA A 59 -9.09 8.88 1.73
CA ALA A 59 -8.67 9.98 0.88
C ALA A 59 -8.06 9.50 -0.45
N VAL A 60 -7.08 8.59 -0.37
CA VAL A 60 -6.40 8.03 -1.54
C VAL A 60 -7.39 7.31 -2.46
N VAL A 61 -8.25 6.46 -1.89
CA VAL A 61 -9.23 5.66 -2.65
C VAL A 61 -10.27 6.56 -3.30
N SER A 62 -10.73 7.60 -2.61
CA SER A 62 -11.70 8.56 -3.17
C SER A 62 -11.09 9.37 -4.32
N ALA A 63 -9.84 9.82 -4.20
CA ALA A 63 -9.13 10.50 -5.27
C ALA A 63 -8.91 9.58 -6.49
N ALA A 64 -8.54 8.31 -6.26
CA ALA A 64 -8.38 7.32 -7.32
C ALA A 64 -9.72 7.03 -8.02
N ALA A 65 -10.82 6.91 -7.26
CA ALA A 65 -12.16 6.71 -7.79
C ALA A 65 -12.63 7.91 -8.63
N ALA A 66 -12.35 9.14 -8.17
CA ALA A 66 -12.65 10.35 -8.94
C ALA A 66 -11.85 10.41 -10.26
N MET A 67 -10.57 10.02 -10.24
CA MET A 67 -9.72 9.97 -11.44
C MET A 67 -10.19 8.89 -12.43
N GLN A 68 -10.67 7.74 -11.94
CA GLN A 68 -11.29 6.71 -12.77
C GLN A 68 -12.63 7.19 -13.35
N ALA A 69 -13.48 7.82 -12.53
CA ALA A 69 -14.78 8.35 -12.98
C ALA A 69 -14.64 9.45 -14.05
N ALA A 70 -13.58 10.26 -13.97
CA ALA A 70 -13.25 11.28 -14.96
C ALA A 70 -12.62 10.73 -16.26
N GLY A 71 -12.37 9.41 -16.36
CA GLY A 71 -11.68 8.79 -17.50
C GLY A 71 -10.18 9.12 -17.56
N GLY A 72 -9.61 9.71 -16.50
CA GLY A 72 -8.21 10.14 -16.46
C GLY A 72 -7.25 8.95 -16.54
N LEU A 73 -7.61 7.83 -15.90
CA LEU A 73 -6.81 6.61 -15.95
C LEU A 73 -6.76 6.01 -17.37
N ASP A 74 -7.88 6.00 -18.08
CA ASP A 74 -7.95 5.50 -19.47
C ASP A 74 -7.15 6.37 -20.43
N TYR A 75 -7.19 7.71 -20.24
CA TYR A 75 -6.39 8.65 -21.00
C TYR A 75 -4.89 8.41 -20.79
N MET A 76 -4.48 8.24 -19.54
CA MET A 76 -3.11 7.92 -19.16
C MET A 76 -2.65 6.62 -19.82
N ILE A 77 -3.42 5.52 -19.74
CA ILE A 77 -3.09 4.25 -20.39
C ILE A 77 -2.91 4.43 -21.91
N LYS A 78 -3.80 5.18 -22.56
CA LYS A 78 -3.74 5.42 -24.01
C LYS A 78 -2.44 6.14 -24.42
N ILE A 79 -1.97 7.08 -23.61
CA ILE A 79 -0.67 7.76 -23.82
C ILE A 79 0.48 6.77 -23.61
N ALA A 80 0.48 6.00 -22.51
CA ALA A 80 1.52 5.01 -22.23
C ALA A 80 1.67 4.01 -23.38
N THR A 81 0.56 3.46 -23.88
CA THR A 81 0.57 2.51 -25.00
C THR A 81 1.09 3.14 -26.29
N ARG A 82 0.78 4.42 -26.58
CA ARG A 82 1.34 5.12 -27.75
C ARG A 82 2.86 5.29 -27.63
N ILE A 83 3.35 5.69 -26.45
CA ILE A 83 4.79 5.89 -26.21
C ILE A 83 5.55 4.56 -26.37
N LEU A 84 5.00 3.48 -25.78
CA LEU A 84 5.57 2.13 -25.88
C LEU A 84 5.58 1.59 -27.32
N ARG A 85 4.50 1.83 -28.09
CA ARG A 85 4.43 1.43 -29.51
C ARG A 85 5.35 2.23 -30.42
N LYS A 86 5.74 3.46 -30.05
CA LYS A 86 6.59 4.32 -30.88
C LYS A 86 8.05 3.87 -30.87
N ASN A 87 8.51 3.19 -29.82
CA ASN A 87 9.89 2.69 -29.68
C ASN A 87 9.91 1.27 -29.06
N PRO A 88 9.43 0.23 -29.78
CA PRO A 88 9.29 -1.13 -29.25
C PRO A 88 10.63 -1.79 -28.88
N LYS A 89 11.75 -1.32 -29.43
CA LYS A 89 13.10 -1.85 -29.15
C LYS A 89 13.61 -1.51 -27.74
N TYR A 90 13.01 -0.54 -27.06
CA TYR A 90 13.45 -0.05 -25.73
C TYR A 90 12.38 -0.23 -24.64
N ILE A 91 11.43 -1.14 -24.83
CA ILE A 91 10.32 -1.36 -23.88
C ILE A 91 10.81 -1.60 -22.45
N THR A 92 11.91 -2.33 -22.26
CA THR A 92 12.47 -2.63 -20.93
C THR A 92 12.92 -1.39 -20.15
N PHE A 93 13.31 -0.31 -20.82
CA PHE A 93 13.65 0.98 -20.18
C PHE A 93 12.50 1.97 -20.16
N ILE A 94 11.68 1.98 -21.22
CA ILE A 94 10.55 2.90 -21.36
C ILE A 94 9.40 2.51 -20.41
N ALA A 95 9.13 1.21 -20.22
CA ALA A 95 8.04 0.76 -19.35
C ALA A 95 8.25 1.16 -17.87
N PRO A 96 9.42 0.98 -17.25
CA PRO A 96 9.68 1.50 -15.90
C PRO A 96 9.60 3.02 -15.82
N LEU A 97 10.13 3.75 -16.81
CA LEU A 97 10.08 5.22 -16.83
C LEU A 97 8.64 5.75 -16.91
N VAL A 98 7.82 5.18 -17.77
CA VAL A 98 6.39 5.54 -17.89
C VAL A 98 5.64 5.16 -16.62
N THR A 99 5.91 3.98 -16.05
CA THR A 99 5.28 3.56 -14.77
C THR A 99 5.68 4.48 -13.62
N TRP A 100 6.94 4.89 -13.55
CA TRP A 100 7.44 5.79 -12.52
C TRP A 100 6.84 7.19 -12.66
N THR A 101 6.81 7.75 -13.86
CA THR A 101 6.15 9.05 -14.11
C THR A 101 4.66 9.01 -13.78
N PHE A 102 3.97 7.91 -14.11
CA PHE A 102 2.55 7.73 -13.77
C PHE A 102 2.32 7.59 -12.27
N THR A 103 3.19 6.83 -11.59
CA THR A 103 3.14 6.67 -10.14
C THR A 103 3.40 8.00 -9.45
N VAL A 104 4.34 8.82 -9.94
CA VAL A 104 4.62 10.16 -9.41
C VAL A 104 3.42 11.09 -9.63
N LEU A 105 2.82 11.13 -10.82
CA LEU A 105 1.66 11.96 -11.10
C LEU A 105 0.45 11.57 -10.23
N CYS A 106 0.20 10.27 -10.07
CA CYS A 106 -0.89 9.76 -9.22
C CYS A 106 -0.59 9.97 -7.72
N ARG A 107 0.66 9.76 -7.29
CA ARG A 107 1.09 10.01 -5.90
C ARG A 107 1.10 11.49 -5.57
N LEU A 108 1.43 12.39 -6.50
CA LEU A 108 1.48 13.83 -6.21
C LEU A 108 0.13 14.34 -5.69
N GLN A 109 -0.96 13.87 -6.30
CA GLN A 109 -2.32 14.21 -5.89
C GLN A 109 -2.68 13.67 -4.49
N VAL A 110 -2.15 12.49 -4.16
CA VAL A 110 -2.36 11.82 -2.88
C VAL A 110 -1.48 12.41 -1.78
N THR A 111 -0.22 12.71 -2.07
CA THR A 111 0.75 13.31 -1.12
C THR A 111 0.31 14.69 -0.68
N LEU A 112 -0.27 15.51 -1.57
CA LEU A 112 -0.84 16.81 -1.20
C LEU A 112 -2.04 16.67 -0.25
N LEU A 113 -2.88 15.66 -0.42
CA LEU A 113 -4.01 15.42 0.47
C LEU A 113 -3.56 14.91 1.85
N ILE A 114 -2.49 14.11 1.89
CA ILE A 114 -1.89 13.60 3.13
C ILE A 114 -1.21 14.72 3.93
N LEU A 115 -0.54 15.66 3.25
CA LEU A 115 0.06 16.85 3.89
C LEU A 115 -0.98 17.84 4.45
N TYR A 116 -2.24 17.71 4.04
CA TYR A 116 -3.36 18.53 4.52
C TYR A 116 -4.10 17.90 5.72
N TYR A 117 -3.97 16.59 5.92
CA TYR A 117 -4.62 15.82 6.99
C TYR A 117 -3.66 15.40 8.13
N LEU A 118 -2.37 15.72 8.02
CA LEU A 118 -1.33 15.51 9.04
C LEU A 118 -0.90 16.87 9.62
#